data_AF-A0AAP0M2W5-F1
#
_entry.id   AF-A0AAP0M2W5-F1
#
_cell.length_a   1.000
_cell.length_b   1.000
_cell.length_c   1.000
_cell.angle_alpha   90.00
_cell.angle_beta   90.00
_cell.angle_gamma   90.00
#
_symmetry.space_group_name_H-M   'P 1'
#
loop_
_entity.id
_entity.type
_entity.pdbx_description
1 polymer ?
#
loop_
_entity_poly.entity_id
_entity_poly.type
_entity_poly.pdbx_seq_one_letter_code
_entity_poly.pdbx_strand_id
1 'polypeptide(L)'
;MGDGVQWPSMITAIAQQQSLLLQHGVISQQMKLKLTSIKWEEDYERESSQWRFEETKNRLHDCAYSHGLNLKVKEIQLQDLVTEVKKMKKNSGGKREWVAFNCMHGLPHMGRRRSKRHVMQFLNMAKDYLAYCANSKTSKNRGIITFGDGENWGKIRNLSCFGSFFESFMDHYQALLESIEWNFPKGLAQARIAMECLFVAPFVDSLALLEEWKEIKEFGDFQSGFGSSQGVGFSNESLMEAKVMVSEGASLYSVRIEGEYENEMVLEWRGSPLVSVYAWR
;
A
#
# COMPACT_ATOMS: atom_id res chain seq x y z
N MET A 1 -6.13 -5.11 -4.55
CA MET A 1 -4.87 -5.42 -5.27
C MET A 1 -4.59 -4.46 -6.45
N GLY A 2 -5.52 -3.55 -6.77
CA GLY A 2 -5.37 -2.61 -7.88
C GLY A 2 -5.24 -3.34 -9.22
N ASP A 3 -4.43 -2.76 -10.11
CA ASP A 3 -4.01 -3.38 -11.38
C ASP A 3 -2.87 -4.40 -11.22
N GLY A 4 -2.52 -4.75 -9.98
CA GLY A 4 -1.47 -5.72 -9.68
C GLY A 4 -0.05 -5.24 -9.96
N VAL A 5 0.15 -3.97 -10.34
CA VAL A 5 1.46 -3.42 -10.73
C VAL A 5 2.54 -3.46 -9.65
N GLN A 6 2.15 -3.53 -8.37
CA GLN A 6 3.07 -3.59 -7.24
C GLN A 6 3.82 -4.95 -7.16
N TRP A 7 3.19 -6.04 -7.60
CA TRP A 7 3.64 -7.40 -7.27
C TRP A 7 4.72 -7.98 -8.20
N PRO A 8 4.80 -7.67 -9.51
CA PRO A 8 5.84 -8.21 -10.39
C PRO A 8 7.27 -7.96 -9.89
N SER A 9 7.57 -6.73 -9.42
CA SER A 9 8.89 -6.40 -8.88
C SER A 9 9.20 -7.21 -7.61
N MET A 10 8.21 -7.36 -6.73
CA MET A 10 8.35 -8.19 -5.52
C MET A 10 8.54 -9.67 -5.84
N ILE A 11 7.78 -10.22 -6.81
CA ILE A 11 7.92 -11.59 -7.29
C ILE A 11 9.33 -11.84 -7.82
N THR A 12 9.84 -10.91 -8.63
CA THR A 12 11.19 -10.97 -9.20
C THR A 12 12.26 -10.97 -8.11
N ALA A 13 12.16 -10.05 -7.14
CA ALA A 13 13.09 -9.96 -6.03
C ALA A 13 13.09 -11.23 -5.14
N ILE A 14 11.91 -11.76 -4.83
CA ILE A 14 11.78 -13.02 -4.06
C ILE A 14 12.38 -14.20 -4.83
N ALA A 15 12.13 -14.29 -6.13
CA ALA A 15 12.66 -15.36 -6.96
C ALA A 15 14.20 -15.33 -7.07
N GLN A 16 14.78 -14.14 -7.22
CA GLN A 16 16.23 -13.94 -7.20
C GLN A 16 16.84 -14.37 -5.86
N GLN A 17 16.24 -13.91 -4.75
CA GLN A 17 16.68 -14.28 -3.41
C GLN A 17 16.56 -15.80 -3.17
N GLN A 18 15.45 -16.42 -3.62
CA GLN A 18 15.28 -17.87 -3.55
C GLN A 18 16.39 -18.60 -4.30
N SER A 19 16.70 -18.17 -5.53
CA SER A 19 17.75 -18.77 -6.36
C SER A 19 19.11 -18.73 -5.65
N LEU A 20 19.46 -17.58 -5.06
CA LEU A 20 20.69 -17.42 -4.28
C LEU A 20 20.72 -18.34 -3.05
N LEU A 21 19.62 -18.44 -2.31
CA LEU A 21 19.54 -19.28 -1.12
C LEU A 21 19.58 -20.78 -1.44
N LEU A 22 19.00 -21.20 -2.56
CA LEU A 22 19.09 -22.58 -3.05
C LEU A 22 20.52 -22.91 -3.50
N GLN A 23 21.16 -22.00 -4.25
CA GLN A 23 22.53 -22.19 -4.74
C GLN A 23 23.54 -22.36 -3.60
N HIS A 24 23.37 -21.62 -2.51
CA HIS A 24 24.23 -21.71 -1.32
C HIS A 24 23.78 -22.79 -0.32
N GLY A 25 22.74 -23.58 -0.63
CA GLY A 25 22.26 -24.66 0.24
C GLY A 25 21.59 -24.20 1.55
N VAL A 26 21.24 -22.91 1.67
CA VAL A 26 20.58 -22.35 2.86
C VAL A 26 19.15 -22.87 2.99
N ILE A 27 18.49 -23.05 1.85
CA ILE A 27 17.17 -23.69 1.76
C ILE A 27 17.24 -24.87 0.79
N SER A 28 16.43 -25.89 1.03
CA SER A 28 16.33 -27.09 0.18
C SER A 28 14.99 -27.18 -0.55
N GLN A 29 14.08 -26.23 -0.31
CA GLN A 29 12.73 -26.21 -0.87
C GLN A 29 12.44 -24.85 -1.47
N GLN A 30 11.66 -24.84 -2.55
CA GLN A 30 11.14 -23.60 -3.12
C GLN A 30 10.22 -22.89 -2.12
N MET A 31 10.33 -21.56 -2.09
CA MET A 31 9.41 -20.70 -1.38
C MET A 31 8.04 -20.76 -2.04
N LYS A 32 7.00 -20.70 -1.22
CA LYS A 32 5.61 -20.61 -1.68
C LYS A 32 5.11 -19.21 -1.36
N LEU A 33 4.73 -18.46 -2.38
CA LEU A 33 4.14 -17.14 -2.24
C LEU A 33 2.62 -17.23 -2.37
N LYS A 34 1.89 -16.63 -1.43
CA LYS A 34 0.44 -16.52 -1.48
C LYS A 34 0.04 -15.05 -1.48
N LEU A 35 -0.59 -14.61 -2.55
CA LEU A 35 -1.18 -13.28 -2.66
C LEU A 35 -2.69 -13.39 -2.47
N THR A 36 -3.22 -12.63 -1.52
CA THR A 36 -4.65 -12.61 -1.19
C THR A 36 -5.17 -11.18 -1.38
N SER A 37 -5.98 -10.98 -2.41
CA SER A 37 -6.72 -9.72 -2.61
C SER A 37 -7.96 -9.71 -1.72
N ILE A 38 -8.28 -8.56 -1.15
CA ILE A 38 -9.50 -8.35 -0.37
C ILE A 38 -10.54 -7.71 -1.26
N LYS A 39 -11.67 -8.40 -1.37
CA LYS A 39 -12.89 -7.94 -2.04
C LYS A 39 -13.87 -7.40 -1.02
N TRP A 40 -14.61 -6.36 -1.41
CA TRP A 40 -15.69 -5.79 -0.62
C TRP A 40 -17.03 -6.04 -1.29
N GLU A 41 -18.12 -6.04 -0.53
CA GLU A 41 -19.45 -6.35 -1.06
C GLU A 41 -19.90 -5.38 -2.17
N GLU A 42 -19.49 -4.11 -2.06
CA GLU A 42 -19.73 -3.07 -3.06
C GLU A 42 -19.05 -3.34 -4.42
N ASP A 43 -18.19 -4.37 -4.50
CA ASP A 43 -17.53 -4.78 -5.74
C ASP A 43 -18.37 -5.79 -6.56
N TYR A 44 -19.47 -6.32 -5.99
CA TYR A 44 -20.35 -7.30 -6.67
C TYR A 44 -21.26 -6.67 -7.75
N GLU A 45 -21.53 -5.37 -7.66
CA GLU A 45 -22.46 -4.70 -8.58
C GLU A 45 -21.87 -4.44 -9.98
N ARG A 46 -20.63 -4.87 -10.25
CA ARG A 46 -19.95 -4.65 -11.53
C ARG A 46 -19.29 -5.92 -12.04
N GLU A 47 -19.83 -6.50 -13.10
CA GLU A 47 -19.22 -7.62 -13.82
C GLU A 47 -17.76 -7.34 -14.22
N SER A 48 -17.43 -6.07 -14.53
CA SER A 48 -16.07 -5.65 -14.90
C SER A 48 -15.02 -5.85 -13.79
N SER A 49 -15.42 -5.96 -12.51
CA SER A 49 -14.47 -6.17 -11.40
C SER A 49 -13.89 -7.58 -11.39
N GLN A 50 -14.69 -8.58 -11.74
CA GLN A 50 -14.28 -9.99 -11.76
C GLN A 50 -13.30 -10.28 -12.90
N TRP A 51 -13.60 -9.76 -14.10
CA TRP A 51 -12.71 -9.89 -15.26
C TRP A 51 -11.34 -9.26 -15.01
N ARG A 52 -11.30 -8.06 -14.40
CA ARG A 52 -10.05 -7.37 -14.05
C ARG A 52 -9.21 -8.17 -13.05
N PHE A 53 -9.83 -8.81 -12.07
CA PHE A 53 -9.11 -9.65 -11.11
C PHE A 53 -8.49 -10.88 -11.77
N GLU A 54 -9.26 -11.64 -12.57
CA GLU A 54 -8.74 -12.84 -13.24
C GLU A 54 -7.65 -12.52 -14.25
N GLU A 55 -7.77 -11.42 -15.00
CA GLU A 55 -6.70 -10.94 -15.89
C GLU A 55 -5.43 -10.59 -15.10
N THR A 56 -5.58 -9.83 -14.00
CA THR A 56 -4.44 -9.49 -13.12
C THR A 56 -3.79 -10.75 -12.56
N LYS A 57 -4.60 -11.70 -12.08
CA LYS A 57 -4.15 -12.99 -11.54
C LYS A 57 -3.36 -13.80 -12.58
N ASN A 58 -3.82 -13.86 -13.83
CA ASN A 58 -3.11 -14.54 -14.91
C ASN A 58 -1.76 -13.90 -15.18
N ARG A 59 -1.70 -12.56 -15.32
CA ARG A 59 -0.44 -11.83 -15.52
C ARG A 59 0.56 -12.07 -14.38
N LEU A 60 0.09 -12.13 -13.13
CA LEU A 60 0.93 -12.44 -11.97
C LEU A 60 1.42 -13.89 -11.99
N HIS A 61 0.58 -14.84 -12.41
CA HIS A 61 0.98 -16.23 -12.58
C HIS A 61 2.05 -16.39 -13.67
N ASP A 62 1.90 -15.72 -14.81
CA ASP A 62 2.89 -15.75 -15.90
C ASP A 62 4.22 -15.15 -15.44
N CYS A 63 4.18 -14.03 -14.70
CA CYS A 63 5.36 -13.42 -14.08
C CYS A 63 6.03 -14.37 -13.08
N ALA A 64 5.29 -15.01 -12.18
CA ALA A 64 5.88 -15.94 -11.22
C ALA A 64 6.43 -17.22 -11.89
N TYR A 65 5.72 -17.75 -12.89
CA TYR A 65 6.11 -18.93 -13.64
C TYR A 65 7.43 -18.71 -14.39
N SER A 66 7.57 -17.57 -15.09
CA SER A 66 8.82 -17.21 -15.78
C SER A 66 10.02 -17.08 -14.85
N HIS A 67 9.80 -16.85 -13.55
CA HIS A 67 10.84 -16.76 -12.53
C HIS A 67 10.96 -18.02 -11.63
N GLY A 68 10.23 -19.10 -11.94
CA GLY A 68 10.28 -20.35 -11.18
C GLY A 68 9.77 -20.24 -9.73
N LEU A 69 8.90 -19.27 -9.45
CA LEU A 69 8.31 -19.05 -8.12
C LEU A 69 6.92 -19.70 -8.04
N ASN A 70 6.66 -20.47 -6.98
CA ASN A 70 5.34 -21.05 -6.74
C ASN A 70 4.39 -20.00 -6.15
N LEU A 71 3.61 -19.35 -7.01
CA LEU A 71 2.63 -18.35 -6.63
C LEU A 71 1.21 -18.93 -6.57
N LYS A 72 0.47 -18.61 -5.51
CA LYS A 72 -0.99 -18.76 -5.41
C LYS A 72 -1.63 -17.39 -5.27
N VAL A 73 -2.51 -17.02 -6.19
CA VAL A 73 -3.30 -15.79 -6.11
C VAL A 73 -4.76 -16.13 -5.85
N LYS A 74 -5.39 -15.43 -4.92
CA LYS A 74 -6.82 -15.56 -4.66
C LYS A 74 -7.45 -14.24 -4.23
N GLU A 75 -8.75 -14.17 -4.38
CA GLU A 75 -9.59 -13.08 -3.88
C GLU A 75 -10.55 -13.64 -2.83
N ILE A 76 -10.64 -12.98 -1.67
CA ILE A 76 -11.56 -13.34 -0.59
C ILE A 76 -12.19 -12.09 0.01
N GLN A 77 -13.29 -12.25 0.74
CA GLN A 77 -13.85 -11.16 1.52
C GLN A 77 -13.06 -10.91 2.80
N LEU A 78 -13.19 -9.71 3.38
CA LEU A 78 -12.55 -9.41 4.67
C LEU A 78 -13.00 -10.38 5.78
N GLN A 79 -14.28 -10.76 5.81
CA GLN A 79 -14.82 -11.70 6.79
C GLN A 79 -14.19 -13.10 6.67
N ASP A 80 -13.95 -13.55 5.43
CA ASP A 80 -13.25 -14.80 5.16
C ASP A 80 -11.79 -14.73 5.60
N LEU A 81 -11.13 -13.58 5.41
CA LEU A 81 -9.76 -13.36 5.88
C LEU A 81 -9.68 -13.50 7.40
N VAL A 82 -10.63 -12.91 8.14
CA VAL A 82 -10.71 -13.07 9.61
C VAL A 82 -10.82 -14.55 9.99
N THR A 83 -11.59 -15.32 9.23
CA THR A 83 -11.75 -16.76 9.46
C THR A 83 -10.47 -17.55 9.14
N GLU A 84 -9.78 -17.23 8.03
CA GLU A 84 -8.49 -17.83 7.70
C GLU A 84 -7.44 -17.52 8.75
N VAL A 85 -7.37 -16.26 9.17
CA VAL A 85 -6.52 -15.80 10.26
C VAL A 85 -6.80 -16.62 11.53
N LYS A 86 -8.06 -16.80 11.92
CA LYS A 86 -8.43 -17.63 13.08
C LYS A 86 -8.02 -19.09 12.92
N LYS A 87 -8.12 -19.67 11.70
CA LYS A 87 -7.65 -21.03 11.40
C LYS A 87 -6.13 -21.14 11.51
N MET A 88 -5.40 -20.15 11.00
CA MET A 88 -3.93 -20.07 11.12
C MET A 88 -3.47 -19.99 12.58
N LYS A 89 -4.23 -19.28 13.44
CA LYS A 89 -3.99 -19.24 14.88
C LYS A 89 -4.11 -20.64 15.53
N LYS A 90 -5.11 -21.43 15.14
CA LYS A 90 -5.41 -22.76 15.71
C LYS A 90 -4.46 -23.88 15.25
N ASN A 91 -4.03 -23.88 13.99
CA ASN A 91 -3.22 -24.98 13.41
C ASN A 91 -1.71 -24.85 13.69
N SER A 92 -1.33 -24.18 14.78
CA SER A 92 0.01 -23.59 15.00
C SER A 92 1.14 -24.56 15.38
N GLY A 93 0.97 -25.87 15.10
CA GLY A 93 1.89 -26.96 15.46
C GLY A 93 2.87 -27.44 14.38
N GLY A 94 2.89 -26.89 13.14
CA GLY A 94 3.67 -27.51 12.04
C GLY A 94 4.56 -26.60 11.19
N LYS A 95 4.01 -25.57 10.53
CA LYS A 95 4.76 -24.60 9.71
C LYS A 95 4.03 -23.27 9.77
N ARG A 96 4.69 -22.22 10.26
CA ARG A 96 4.08 -20.91 10.42
C ARG A 96 4.48 -20.05 9.23
N GLU A 97 3.51 -19.63 8.43
CA GLU A 97 3.68 -18.68 7.33
C GLU A 97 4.02 -17.30 7.89
N TRP A 98 4.92 -16.58 7.23
CA TRP A 98 5.17 -15.16 7.51
C TRP A 98 4.19 -14.32 6.67
N VAL A 99 3.54 -13.34 7.29
CA VAL A 99 2.42 -12.62 6.66
C VAL A 99 2.72 -11.13 6.54
N ALA A 100 2.54 -10.56 5.35
CA ALA A 100 2.52 -9.11 5.14
C ALA A 100 1.09 -8.64 4.85
N PHE A 101 0.64 -7.63 5.59
CA PHE A 101 -0.58 -6.90 5.29
C PHE A 101 -0.18 -5.60 4.56
N ASN A 102 -0.68 -5.42 3.35
CA ASN A 102 -0.35 -4.27 2.50
C ASN A 102 -1.62 -3.52 2.14
N CYS A 103 -1.67 -2.23 2.46
CA CYS A 103 -2.80 -1.36 2.18
C CYS A 103 -2.30 -0.07 1.53
N MET A 104 -2.67 0.17 0.28
CA MET A 104 -2.23 1.33 -0.49
C MET A 104 -3.48 2.17 -0.78
N HIS A 105 -3.67 3.26 -0.03
CA HIS A 105 -4.82 4.13 -0.08
C HIS A 105 -4.52 5.38 -0.91
N GLY A 106 -5.50 5.84 -1.70
CA GLY A 106 -5.36 7.08 -2.48
C GLY A 106 -4.40 7.00 -3.67
N LEU A 107 -3.81 5.84 -3.98
CA LEU A 107 -2.90 5.69 -5.11
C LEU A 107 -3.66 5.34 -6.42
N PRO A 108 -3.40 6.03 -7.55
CA PRO A 108 -4.14 5.82 -8.80
C PRO A 108 -4.18 4.38 -9.31
N HIS A 109 -3.07 3.65 -9.16
CA HIS A 109 -2.95 2.25 -9.61
C HIS A 109 -3.70 1.24 -8.74
N MET A 110 -4.24 1.70 -7.60
CA MET A 110 -5.15 0.91 -6.76
C MET A 110 -6.58 0.93 -7.29
N GLY A 111 -6.85 1.75 -8.31
CA GLY A 111 -8.14 1.86 -8.95
C GLY A 111 -9.11 2.66 -8.09
N ARG A 112 -10.20 2.02 -7.64
CA ARG A 112 -11.23 2.70 -6.87
C ARG A 112 -10.71 3.09 -5.49
N ARG A 113 -10.85 4.36 -5.15
CA ARG A 113 -10.68 4.89 -3.79
C ARG A 113 -11.59 4.13 -2.81
N ARG A 114 -11.00 3.56 -1.76
CA ARG A 114 -11.74 2.92 -0.66
C ARG A 114 -11.98 3.95 0.44
N SER A 115 -13.15 3.92 1.07
CA SER A 115 -13.43 4.78 2.24
C SER A 115 -12.45 4.49 3.38
N LYS A 116 -12.15 5.52 4.18
CA LYS A 116 -11.28 5.36 5.36
C LYS A 116 -11.81 4.32 6.34
N ARG A 117 -13.13 4.16 6.42
CA ARG A 117 -13.78 3.10 7.20
C ARG A 117 -13.26 1.71 6.83
N HIS A 118 -13.24 1.38 5.55
CA HIS A 118 -12.77 0.07 5.07
C HIS A 118 -11.27 -0.13 5.30
N VAL A 119 -10.48 0.93 5.07
CA VAL A 119 -9.05 0.94 5.36
C VAL A 119 -8.80 0.65 6.84
N MET A 120 -9.50 1.33 7.75
CA MET A 120 -9.38 1.12 9.19
C MET A 120 -9.83 -0.27 9.63
N GLN A 121 -10.92 -0.81 9.05
CA GLN A 121 -11.35 -2.17 9.34
C GLN A 121 -10.28 -3.22 8.98
N PHE A 122 -9.66 -3.07 7.80
CA PHE A 122 -8.57 -3.96 7.38
C PHE A 122 -7.35 -3.84 8.31
N LEU A 123 -6.96 -2.62 8.65
CA LEU A 123 -5.75 -2.34 9.43
C LEU A 123 -5.91 -2.76 10.91
N ASN A 124 -7.08 -2.54 11.51
CA ASN A 124 -7.41 -3.06 12.84
C ASN A 124 -7.36 -4.59 12.88
N MET A 125 -7.91 -5.26 11.86
CA MET A 125 -7.85 -6.73 11.77
C MET A 125 -6.40 -7.24 11.64
N ALA A 126 -5.58 -6.57 10.82
CA ALA A 126 -4.16 -6.91 10.67
C ALA A 126 -3.40 -6.73 11.99
N LYS A 127 -3.65 -5.64 12.71
CA LYS A 127 -3.08 -5.36 14.03
C LYS A 127 -3.45 -6.45 15.04
N ASP A 128 -4.73 -6.81 15.14
CA ASP A 128 -5.22 -7.85 16.05
C ASP A 128 -4.62 -9.24 15.73
N TYR A 129 -4.29 -9.49 14.47
CA TYR A 129 -3.58 -10.70 14.07
C TYR A 129 -2.13 -10.70 14.58
N LEU A 130 -1.38 -9.63 14.33
CA LEU A 130 0.01 -9.53 14.75
C LEU A 130 0.16 -9.53 16.28
N ALA A 131 -0.69 -8.79 16.99
CA ALA A 131 -0.71 -8.76 18.45
C ALA A 131 -0.95 -10.14 19.07
N TYR A 132 -1.91 -10.89 18.52
CA TYR A 132 -2.14 -12.29 18.94
C TYR A 132 -0.90 -13.16 18.71
N CYS A 133 -0.23 -13.00 17.57
CA CYS A 133 0.95 -13.78 17.25
C CYS A 133 2.12 -13.49 18.21
N ALA A 134 2.34 -12.22 18.57
CA ALA A 134 3.38 -11.77 19.49
C ALA A 134 3.25 -12.40 20.89
N ASN A 135 2.02 -12.57 21.39
CA ASN A 135 1.74 -13.14 22.71
C ASN A 135 1.98 -14.66 22.81
N SER A 136 2.30 -15.33 21.69
CA SER A 136 2.68 -16.74 21.71
C SER A 136 4.14 -16.87 22.15
N LYS A 137 4.40 -17.59 23.26
CA LYS A 137 5.73 -17.87 23.88
C LYS A 137 6.85 -18.39 22.94
N THR A 138 6.54 -18.61 21.67
CA THR A 138 7.39 -19.22 20.64
C THR A 138 7.63 -18.31 19.44
N SER A 139 7.27 -17.02 19.47
CA SER A 139 7.37 -16.17 18.29
C SER A 139 8.04 -14.84 18.52
N LYS A 140 9.24 -14.70 17.94
CA LYS A 140 9.74 -13.41 17.50
C LYS A 140 9.40 -13.32 16.00
N ASN A 141 8.74 -12.25 15.58
CA ASN A 141 8.61 -11.82 14.18
C ASN A 141 7.73 -12.66 13.22
N ARG A 142 6.43 -12.32 13.15
CA ARG A 142 5.41 -13.08 12.37
C ARG A 142 4.87 -12.39 11.13
N GLY A 143 5.12 -11.10 11.01
CA GLY A 143 4.62 -10.33 9.90
C GLY A 143 5.02 -8.88 9.96
N ILE A 144 4.41 -8.11 9.07
CA ILE A 144 4.53 -6.67 8.92
C ILE A 144 3.21 -6.10 8.39
N ILE A 145 2.91 -4.86 8.73
CA ILE A 145 1.87 -4.05 8.12
C ILE A 145 2.57 -2.94 7.34
N THR A 146 2.16 -2.75 6.09
CA THR A 146 2.63 -1.66 5.22
C THR A 146 1.42 -0.84 4.77
N PHE A 147 1.54 0.47 4.88
CA PHE A 147 0.48 1.40 4.49
C PHE A 147 1.04 2.48 3.58
N GLY A 148 0.47 2.65 2.39
CA GLY A 148 0.73 3.81 1.53
C GLY A 148 -0.42 4.79 1.60
N ASP A 149 -0.10 6.05 1.84
CA ASP A 149 -1.01 7.19 1.90
C ASP A 149 -0.71 8.14 0.74
N GLY A 150 -1.54 8.06 -0.32
CA GLY A 150 -1.43 8.92 -1.49
C GLY A 150 -2.16 10.26 -1.38
N GLU A 151 -2.88 10.50 -0.27
CA GLU A 151 -3.73 11.68 -0.10
C GLU A 151 -3.32 12.54 1.10
N ASN A 152 -2.18 12.21 1.71
CA ASN A 152 -1.63 12.94 2.85
C ASN A 152 -2.58 12.96 4.07
N TRP A 153 -3.40 11.91 4.24
CA TRP A 153 -4.35 11.75 5.34
C TRP A 153 -3.67 11.92 6.71
N GLY A 154 -2.45 11.39 6.86
CA GLY A 154 -1.66 11.50 8.10
C GLY A 154 -1.37 12.94 8.54
N LYS A 155 -1.14 13.88 7.60
CA LYS A 155 -0.73 15.26 7.92
C LYS A 155 -1.90 16.25 7.96
N ILE A 156 -2.96 16.01 7.19
CA ILE A 156 -4.19 16.82 7.16
C ILE A 156 -4.95 16.80 8.52
N ARG A 157 -4.58 15.86 9.41
CA ARG A 157 -5.12 15.63 10.76
C ARG A 157 -5.14 16.85 11.70
N ASN A 158 -4.13 17.71 11.67
CA ASN A 158 -3.95 18.75 12.70
C ASN A 158 -4.80 20.01 12.47
N LEU A 159 -5.70 19.96 11.50
CA LEU A 159 -6.43 21.11 10.99
C LEU A 159 -7.76 21.26 11.73
N SER A 160 -7.89 22.35 12.49
CA SER A 160 -8.98 22.56 13.44
C SER A 160 -10.31 22.86 12.74
N CYS A 161 -10.27 23.46 11.54
CA CYS A 161 -11.44 23.90 10.79
C CYS A 161 -11.34 23.58 9.29
N PHE A 162 -12.48 23.66 8.61
CA PHE A 162 -12.59 23.37 7.18
C PHE A 162 -11.66 24.25 6.32
N GLY A 163 -11.47 25.53 6.68
CA GLY A 163 -10.58 26.42 5.92
C GLY A 163 -9.14 25.91 5.87
N SER A 164 -8.58 25.58 7.03
CA SER A 164 -7.23 25.01 7.11
C SER A 164 -7.10 23.66 6.40
N PHE A 165 -8.14 22.81 6.48
CA PHE A 165 -8.24 21.57 5.71
C PHE A 165 -8.21 21.82 4.21
N PHE A 166 -9.03 22.76 3.74
CA PHE A 166 -9.14 23.10 2.34
C PHE A 166 -7.82 23.62 1.77
N GLU A 167 -7.12 24.50 2.49
CA GLU A 167 -5.79 24.98 2.09
C GLU A 167 -4.80 23.82 1.92
N SER A 168 -4.66 22.97 2.94
CA SER A 168 -3.75 21.81 2.86
C SER A 168 -4.13 20.82 1.77
N PHE A 169 -5.43 20.64 1.52
CA PHE A 169 -5.94 19.81 0.44
C PHE A 169 -5.55 20.39 -0.92
N MET A 170 -5.77 21.69 -1.12
CA MET A 170 -5.40 22.38 -2.36
C MET A 170 -3.89 22.35 -2.59
N ASP A 171 -3.07 22.56 -1.56
CA ASP A 171 -1.60 22.48 -1.67
C ASP A 171 -1.13 21.11 -2.16
N HIS A 172 -1.75 20.03 -1.65
CA HIS A 172 -1.42 18.67 -2.06
C HIS A 172 -1.76 18.42 -3.54
N TYR A 173 -2.97 18.76 -3.98
CA TYR A 173 -3.38 18.53 -5.38
C TYR A 173 -2.70 19.49 -6.35
N GLN A 174 -2.38 20.71 -5.94
CA GLN A 174 -1.55 21.61 -6.73
C GLN A 174 -0.16 21.00 -6.94
N ALA A 175 0.50 20.55 -5.88
CA ALA A 175 1.81 19.91 -5.99
C ALA A 175 1.75 18.66 -6.88
N LEU A 176 0.70 17.85 -6.78
CA LEU A 176 0.50 16.68 -7.63
C LEU A 176 0.37 17.08 -9.11
N LEU A 177 -0.48 18.06 -9.44
CA LEU A 177 -0.68 18.54 -10.81
C LEU A 177 0.58 19.17 -11.39
N GLU A 178 1.29 20.00 -10.62
CA GLU A 178 2.59 20.56 -11.02
C GLU A 178 3.61 19.46 -11.32
N SER A 179 3.64 18.41 -10.48
CA SER A 179 4.54 17.28 -10.67
C SER A 179 4.20 16.50 -11.95
N ILE A 180 2.91 16.32 -12.27
CA ILE A 180 2.47 15.69 -13.51
C ILE A 180 2.90 16.54 -14.70
N GLU A 181 2.59 17.84 -14.69
CA GLU A 181 2.92 18.76 -15.78
C GLU A 181 4.42 18.81 -16.07
N TRP A 182 5.25 18.87 -15.03
CA TRP A 182 6.71 18.93 -15.20
C TRP A 182 7.29 17.68 -15.86
N ASN A 183 6.78 16.50 -15.48
CA ASN A 183 7.31 15.22 -15.95
C ASN A 183 6.67 14.75 -17.26
N PHE A 184 5.54 15.34 -17.67
CA PHE A 184 4.85 14.92 -18.88
C PHE A 184 5.53 15.47 -20.15
N PRO A 185 5.79 14.64 -21.17
CA PRO A 185 6.31 15.12 -22.45
C PRO A 185 5.36 16.13 -23.10
N LYS A 186 5.88 17.28 -23.55
CA LYS A 186 5.08 18.37 -24.16
C LYS A 186 4.22 17.91 -25.34
N GLY A 187 4.70 16.94 -26.13
CA GLY A 187 3.98 16.37 -27.27
C GLY A 187 2.79 15.48 -26.90
N LEU A 188 2.62 15.15 -25.61
CA LEU A 188 1.58 14.25 -25.11
C LEU A 188 0.56 14.99 -24.24
N ALA A 189 0.29 16.26 -24.53
CA ALA A 189 -0.62 17.09 -23.75
C ALA A 189 -2.02 16.46 -23.55
N GLN A 190 -2.56 15.76 -24.55
CA GLN A 190 -3.85 15.07 -24.42
C GLN A 190 -3.80 13.89 -23.43
N ALA A 191 -2.70 13.15 -23.39
CA ALA A 191 -2.54 12.08 -22.41
C ALA A 191 -2.35 12.63 -20.99
N ARG A 192 -1.69 13.80 -20.85
CA ARG A 192 -1.64 14.53 -19.58
C ARG A 192 -3.04 14.92 -19.09
N ILE A 193 -3.82 15.58 -19.96
CA ILE A 193 -5.20 15.98 -19.64
C ILE A 193 -6.05 14.76 -19.27
N ALA A 194 -5.93 13.66 -20.02
CA ALA A 194 -6.62 12.42 -19.68
C ALA A 194 -6.22 11.89 -18.30
N MET A 195 -4.93 11.93 -17.96
CA MET A 195 -4.44 11.50 -16.65
C MET A 195 -5.00 12.37 -15.52
N GLU A 196 -4.96 13.69 -15.68
CA GLU A 196 -5.52 14.66 -14.73
C GLU A 196 -7.04 14.46 -14.55
N CYS A 197 -7.79 14.32 -15.65
CA CYS A 197 -9.24 14.14 -15.62
C CYS A 197 -9.68 12.78 -15.06
N LEU A 198 -8.94 11.70 -15.31
CA LEU A 198 -9.35 10.35 -14.91
C LEU A 198 -8.85 9.97 -13.50
N PHE A 199 -7.72 10.52 -13.07
CA PHE A 199 -7.08 10.11 -11.82
C PHE A 199 -6.93 11.20 -10.77
N VAL A 200 -7.11 12.48 -11.12
CA VAL A 200 -6.97 13.61 -10.17
C VAL A 200 -8.32 14.32 -9.96
N ALA A 201 -8.99 14.71 -11.05
CA ALA A 201 -10.26 15.43 -11.02
C ALA A 201 -11.35 14.77 -10.14
N PRO A 202 -11.52 13.43 -10.11
CA PRO A 202 -12.52 12.79 -9.27
C PRO A 202 -12.32 13.00 -7.76
N PHE A 203 -11.11 13.38 -7.35
CA PHE A 203 -10.79 13.60 -5.95
C PHE A 203 -10.97 15.05 -5.52
N VAL A 204 -10.87 16.01 -6.45
CA VAL A 204 -11.00 17.46 -6.18
C VAL A 204 -12.41 18.00 -6.40
N ASP A 205 -13.40 17.14 -6.67
CA ASP A 205 -14.79 17.55 -6.75
C ASP A 205 -15.34 18.02 -5.39
N SER A 206 -16.29 18.95 -5.41
CA SER A 206 -16.90 19.53 -4.21
C SER A 206 -17.57 18.50 -3.28
N LEU A 207 -18.19 17.45 -3.85
CA LEU A 207 -18.81 16.40 -3.06
C LEU A 207 -17.74 15.49 -2.43
N ALA A 208 -16.73 15.11 -3.21
CA ALA A 208 -15.59 14.32 -2.74
C ALA A 208 -14.83 15.02 -1.62
N LEU A 209 -14.60 16.33 -1.74
CA LEU A 209 -13.97 17.16 -0.72
C LEU A 209 -14.80 17.20 0.58
N LEU A 210 -16.12 17.32 0.48
CA LEU A 210 -17.00 17.35 1.66
C LEU A 210 -17.06 15.98 2.35
N GLU A 211 -17.13 14.89 1.58
CA GLU A 211 -17.04 13.52 2.08
C GLU A 211 -15.70 13.30 2.78
N GLU A 212 -14.60 13.77 2.18
CA GLU A 212 -13.26 13.68 2.75
C GLU A 212 -13.17 14.34 4.12
N TRP A 213 -13.67 15.57 4.24
CA TRP A 213 -13.72 16.30 5.49
C TRP A 213 -14.52 15.55 6.58
N LYS A 214 -15.66 14.96 6.20
CA LYS A 214 -16.49 14.16 7.13
C LYS A 214 -15.74 12.91 7.59
N GLU A 215 -15.13 12.18 6.67
CA GLU A 215 -14.38 10.96 7.01
C GLU A 215 -13.19 11.26 7.93
N ILE A 216 -12.48 12.37 7.73
CA ILE A 216 -11.36 12.79 8.60
C ILE A 216 -11.85 13.09 10.02
N LYS A 217 -13.03 13.69 10.16
CA LYS A 217 -13.63 13.96 11.48
C LYS A 217 -14.12 12.68 12.17
N GLU A 218 -14.62 11.71 11.42
CA GLU A 218 -15.17 10.46 11.96
C GLU A 218 -14.06 9.44 12.33
N PHE A 219 -13.11 9.22 11.43
CA PHE A 219 -12.09 8.19 11.54
C PHE A 219 -10.73 8.76 11.92
N GLY A 220 -10.73 9.74 12.84
CA GLY A 220 -9.54 10.46 13.30
C GLY A 220 -8.33 9.58 13.68
N ASP A 221 -7.18 10.23 13.74
CA ASP A 221 -5.81 9.70 13.95
C ASP A 221 -5.56 8.22 13.63
N PHE A 222 -5.31 7.96 12.35
CA PHE A 222 -4.82 6.70 11.81
C PHE A 222 -3.63 6.11 12.61
N GLN A 223 -2.68 6.93 13.05
CA GLN A 223 -1.48 6.48 13.77
C GLN A 223 -1.78 6.14 15.24
N SER A 224 -2.73 6.82 15.89
CA SER A 224 -3.18 6.45 17.25
C SER A 224 -3.72 5.01 17.30
N GLY A 225 -4.37 4.57 16.22
CA GLY A 225 -4.83 3.20 16.02
C GLY A 225 -3.69 2.17 16.07
N PHE A 226 -2.45 2.57 15.82
CA PHE A 226 -1.25 1.73 15.88
C PHE A 226 -0.40 1.91 17.13
N GLY A 227 -0.82 2.69 18.14
CA GLY A 227 -0.04 3.02 19.34
C GLY A 227 0.45 1.86 20.24
N SER A 228 0.20 0.60 19.85
CA SER A 228 0.78 -0.60 20.50
C SER A 228 1.67 -1.43 19.57
N SER A 229 1.74 -1.09 18.28
CA SER A 229 2.56 -1.74 17.26
C SER A 229 3.87 -0.98 17.12
N GLN A 230 4.98 -1.69 16.96
CA GLN A 230 6.30 -1.05 16.87
C GLN A 230 6.54 -0.60 15.43
N GLY A 231 6.94 0.66 15.23
CA GLY A 231 7.39 1.14 13.94
C GLY A 231 8.57 0.31 13.43
N VAL A 232 8.58 0.03 12.12
CA VAL A 232 9.69 -0.67 11.47
C VAL A 232 10.46 0.34 10.63
N GLY A 233 11.68 0.64 11.06
CA GLY A 233 12.57 1.57 10.36
C GLY A 233 12.86 1.11 8.93
N PHE A 234 12.74 2.02 7.97
CA PHE A 234 13.23 1.81 6.61
C PHE A 234 14.75 1.80 6.60
N SER A 235 15.36 0.94 5.78
CA SER A 235 16.81 0.87 5.69
C SER A 235 17.38 1.95 4.75
N ASN A 236 18.67 2.25 4.90
CA ASN A 236 19.37 3.15 4.00
C ASN A 236 19.34 2.63 2.55
N GLU A 237 19.37 1.32 2.34
CA GLU A 237 19.28 0.71 1.01
C GLU A 237 17.91 0.99 0.37
N SER A 238 16.81 0.83 1.11
CA SER A 238 15.47 1.19 0.63
C SER A 238 15.36 2.67 0.30
N LEU A 239 15.94 3.55 1.11
CA LEU A 239 15.97 4.98 0.82
C LEU A 239 16.74 5.29 -0.47
N MET A 240 17.92 4.67 -0.66
CA MET A 240 18.72 4.89 -1.86
C MET A 240 18.01 4.36 -3.12
N GLU A 241 17.34 3.21 -3.04
CA GLU A 241 16.52 2.68 -4.14
C GLU A 241 15.42 3.68 -4.53
N ALA A 242 14.71 4.24 -3.54
CA ALA A 242 13.67 5.23 -3.77
C ALA A 242 14.20 6.53 -4.40
N LYS A 243 15.35 7.03 -3.93
CA LYS A 243 16.01 8.21 -4.49
C LYS A 243 16.41 8.00 -5.96
N VAL A 244 16.90 6.81 -6.31
CA VAL A 244 17.22 6.44 -7.69
C VAL A 244 15.95 6.38 -8.54
N MET A 245 14.87 5.77 -8.04
CA MET A 245 13.59 5.67 -8.77
C MET A 245 13.03 7.04 -9.17
N VAL A 246 13.21 8.06 -8.33
CA VAL A 246 12.74 9.42 -8.61
C VAL A 246 13.78 10.32 -9.25
N SER A 247 14.98 9.78 -9.55
CA SER A 247 16.12 10.54 -10.07
C SER A 247 16.42 11.79 -9.22
N GLU A 248 16.43 11.63 -7.89
CA GLU A 248 16.66 12.73 -6.96
C GLU A 248 17.98 13.46 -7.28
N GLY A 249 17.94 14.79 -7.29
CA GLY A 249 19.05 15.65 -7.71
C GLY A 249 19.03 16.04 -9.20
N ALA A 250 18.39 15.24 -10.05
CA ALA A 250 18.08 15.61 -11.43
C ALA A 250 16.60 16.03 -11.61
N SER A 251 15.71 15.48 -10.79
CA SER A 251 14.30 15.89 -10.71
C SER A 251 14.06 16.83 -9.52
N LEU A 252 12.83 17.35 -9.42
CA LEU A 252 12.37 18.15 -8.29
C LEU A 252 11.68 17.30 -7.21
N TYR A 253 11.71 15.97 -7.37
CA TYR A 253 11.27 15.05 -6.34
C TYR A 253 12.37 14.86 -5.30
N SER A 254 11.96 14.66 -4.05
CA SER A 254 12.83 14.25 -2.96
C SER A 254 12.22 13.11 -2.16
N VAL A 255 13.08 12.26 -1.59
CA VAL A 255 12.67 11.17 -0.70
C VAL A 255 13.43 11.26 0.61
N ARG A 256 12.70 11.17 1.72
CA ARG A 256 13.29 11.09 3.06
C ARG A 256 12.59 10.06 3.94
N ILE A 257 13.31 9.65 4.97
CA ILE A 257 12.77 8.86 6.09
C ILE A 257 12.44 9.82 7.22
N GLU A 258 11.25 9.68 7.81
CA GLU A 258 10.81 10.39 9.01
C GLU A 258 9.95 9.47 9.90
N GLY A 259 9.24 10.03 10.88
CA GLY A 259 8.39 9.28 11.80
C GLY A 259 9.12 8.71 13.01
N GLU A 260 8.34 8.19 13.97
CA GLU A 260 8.88 7.52 15.15
C GLU A 260 9.46 6.16 14.75
N TYR A 261 10.69 5.87 15.16
CA TYR A 261 11.43 4.67 14.72
C TYR A 261 11.73 4.62 13.22
N GLU A 262 11.81 5.77 12.54
CA GLU A 262 12.15 5.84 11.11
C GLU A 262 11.17 5.05 10.22
N ASN A 263 9.92 4.95 10.67
CA ASN A 263 8.90 4.06 10.13
C ASN A 263 8.09 4.65 8.98
N GLU A 264 8.40 5.88 8.56
CA GLU A 264 7.76 6.59 7.46
C GLU A 264 8.78 6.95 6.38
N MET A 265 8.45 6.69 5.13
CA MET A 265 9.18 7.16 3.95
C MET A 265 8.27 8.08 3.15
N VAL A 266 8.73 9.30 2.87
CA VAL A 266 7.92 10.33 2.21
C VAL A 266 8.53 10.72 0.88
N LEU A 267 7.71 10.65 -0.17
CA LEU A 267 7.95 11.24 -1.47
C LEU A 267 7.37 12.65 -1.50
N GLU A 268 8.17 13.61 -1.94
CA GLU A 268 7.79 15.01 -2.01
C GLU A 268 8.06 15.60 -3.39
N TRP A 269 7.30 16.63 -3.70
CA TRP A 269 7.51 17.51 -4.84
C TRP A 269 7.77 18.92 -4.35
N ARG A 270 8.98 19.45 -4.57
CA ARG A 270 9.39 20.80 -4.11
C ARG A 270 9.12 21.05 -2.61
N GLY A 271 9.28 20.01 -1.79
CA GLY A 271 9.02 20.06 -0.34
C GLY A 271 7.55 19.83 0.07
N SER A 272 6.63 19.68 -0.88
CA SER A 272 5.25 19.29 -0.61
C SER A 272 5.09 17.76 -0.62
N PRO A 273 4.60 17.13 0.45
CA PRO A 273 4.36 15.69 0.49
C PRO A 273 3.31 15.23 -0.52
N LEU A 274 3.67 14.22 -1.33
CA LEU A 274 2.76 13.59 -2.29
C LEU A 274 2.33 12.19 -1.82
N VAL A 275 3.28 11.37 -1.38
CA VAL A 275 2.99 10.00 -0.93
C VAL A 275 3.81 9.70 0.31
N SER A 276 3.16 9.18 1.35
CA SER A 276 3.83 8.62 2.52
C SER A 276 3.65 7.10 2.54
N VAL A 277 4.70 6.36 2.89
CA VAL A 277 4.64 4.92 3.11
C VAL A 277 5.11 4.62 4.52
N TYR A 278 4.35 3.80 5.22
CA TYR A 278 4.58 3.45 6.62
C TYR A 278 4.75 1.95 6.81
N ALA A 279 5.51 1.56 7.82
CA ALA A 279 5.71 0.16 8.19
C ALA A 279 5.60 -0.07 9.71
N TRP A 280 4.89 -1.14 10.11
CA TRP A 280 4.76 -1.55 11.51
C TRP A 280 4.85 -3.07 11.68
N ARG A 281 5.16 -3.49 12.92
CA ARG A 281 5.19 -4.87 13.35
C ARG A 281 4.49 -5.09 14.68
#